data_AF-A0A7R9IUH5-F1
#
_entry.id   AF-A0A7R9IUH5-F1
#
_cell.length_a   1.000
_cell.length_b   1.000
_cell.length_c   1.000
_cell.angle_alpha   90.00
_cell.angle_beta   90.00
_cell.angle_gamma   90.00
#
_symmetry.space_group_name_H-M   'P 1'
#
loop_
_entity.id
_entity.type
_entity.pdbx_description
1 polymer ?
#
loop_
_entity_poly.entity_id
_entity_poly.type
_entity_poly.pdbx_seq_one_letter_code
_entity_poly.pdbx_strand_id
1 'polypeptide(L)'
;MTVSYLRSVMDRHKCCEGNHRCCQNGYWYEVIKETQNRTRIYVFLGTPISLNDLMTAMNALQLFDNGDYVVIYVDMMTYTTREARKYLWSEYRTNLGEHFYRDSRYSRFRK
;
A
#
# COMPACT_ATOMS: atom_id res chain seq x y z
N MET A 1 -17.06 -0.77 18.60
CA MET A 1 -16.18 0.04 17.71
C MET A 1 -17.05 0.62 16.61
N THR A 2 -16.97 1.92 16.35
CA THR A 2 -17.69 2.60 15.26
C THR A 2 -16.68 3.06 14.22
N VAL A 3 -16.94 2.75 12.94
CA VAL A 3 -16.10 3.23 11.82
C VAL A 3 -16.38 4.71 11.62
N SER A 4 -15.34 5.56 11.69
CA SER A 4 -15.48 7.01 11.54
C SER A 4 -15.68 7.43 10.08
N TYR A 5 -15.02 6.74 9.15
CA TYR A 5 -15.09 7.00 7.72
C TYR A 5 -14.78 5.73 6.94
N LEU A 6 -15.64 5.39 5.98
CA LEU A 6 -15.46 4.26 5.07
C LEU A 6 -15.57 4.77 3.64
N ARG A 7 -14.55 4.49 2.82
CA ARG A 7 -14.56 4.79 1.39
C ARG A 7 -14.38 3.51 0.59
N SER A 8 -15.38 3.17 -0.22
CA SER A 8 -15.27 2.07 -1.18
C SER A 8 -14.56 2.59 -2.43
N VAL A 9 -13.49 1.91 -2.84
CA VAL A 9 -12.74 2.21 -4.06
C VAL A 9 -12.93 1.06 -5.03
N MET A 10 -13.22 1.36 -6.30
CA MET A 10 -13.37 0.35 -7.33
C MET A 10 -12.00 -0.30 -7.64
N ASP A 11 -12.02 -1.57 -8.04
CA ASP A 11 -10.83 -2.22 -8.57
C ASP A 11 -10.23 -1.39 -9.72
N ARG A 12 -8.91 -1.24 -9.70
CA ARG A 12 -8.17 -0.39 -10.65
C ARG A 12 -8.41 -0.82 -12.10
N HIS A 13 -8.46 -2.12 -12.38
CA HIS A 13 -8.64 -2.62 -13.74
C HIS A 13 -10.03 -2.26 -14.27
N LYS A 14 -11.08 -2.59 -13.49
CA LYS A 14 -12.46 -2.24 -13.84
C LYS A 14 -12.66 -0.73 -13.97
N CYS A 15 -12.03 0.04 -13.07
CA CYS A 15 -12.10 1.48 -13.11
C CYS A 15 -11.55 2.08 -14.41
N CYS A 16 -10.40 1.58 -14.86
CA CYS A 16 -9.74 2.05 -16.07
C CYS A 16 -10.43 1.58 -17.36
N GLU A 17 -10.95 0.36 -17.36
CA GLU A 17 -11.75 -0.16 -18.48
C GLU A 17 -13.00 0.70 -18.71
N GLY A 18 -13.67 1.13 -17.64
CA GLY A 18 -14.83 2.03 -17.69
C GLY A 18 -14.50 3.53 -17.85
N ASN A 19 -13.23 3.90 -18.02
CA ASN A 19 -12.75 5.29 -18.10
C ASN A 19 -13.27 6.19 -16.94
N HIS A 20 -13.30 5.65 -15.72
CA HIS A 20 -13.74 6.38 -14.53
C HIS A 20 -12.62 7.23 -13.91
N ARG A 21 -12.99 8.18 -13.04
CA ARG A 21 -12.04 9.10 -12.39
C ARG A 21 -10.96 8.40 -11.55
N CYS A 22 -11.23 7.23 -10.99
CA CYS A 22 -10.24 6.46 -10.24
C CYS A 22 -9.06 5.94 -11.09
N CYS A 23 -9.14 6.04 -12.43
CA CYS A 23 -8.04 5.71 -13.33
C CYS A 23 -7.07 6.88 -13.53
N GLN A 24 -7.49 8.11 -13.21
CA GLN A 24 -6.67 9.29 -13.40
C GLN A 24 -5.55 9.36 -12.36
N ASN A 25 -4.37 9.78 -12.80
CA ASN A 25 -3.26 10.08 -11.91
C ASN A 25 -3.69 11.21 -10.95
N GLY A 26 -3.70 10.91 -9.65
CA GLY A 26 -4.07 11.88 -8.61
C GLY A 26 -5.32 11.53 -7.80
N TYR A 27 -6.09 10.49 -8.18
CA TYR A 27 -7.26 10.06 -7.39
C TYR A 27 -6.92 9.85 -5.91
N TRP A 28 -5.83 9.13 -5.62
CA TRP A 28 -5.37 8.90 -4.25
C TRP A 28 -4.93 10.18 -3.54
N TYR A 29 -4.33 11.13 -4.26
CA TYR A 29 -3.91 12.40 -3.70
C TYR A 29 -5.12 13.25 -3.27
N GLU A 30 -6.20 13.25 -4.06
CA GLU A 30 -7.47 13.88 -3.70
C GLU A 30 -8.07 13.22 -2.45
N VAL A 31 -8.16 11.89 -2.42
CA VAL A 31 -8.65 11.14 -1.26
C VAL A 31 -7.89 11.52 0.00
N ILE A 32 -6.56 11.50 -0.04
CA ILE A 32 -5.72 11.80 1.13
C ILE A 32 -5.89 13.27 1.57
N LYS A 33 -5.97 14.22 0.64
CA LYS A 33 -6.20 15.63 0.98
C LYS A 33 -7.52 15.84 1.73
N GLU A 34 -8.56 15.11 1.34
CA GLU A 34 -9.87 15.17 1.99
C GLU A 34 -9.86 14.53 3.40
N THR A 35 -9.06 13.48 3.61
CA THR A 35 -9.09 12.67 4.84
C THR A 35 -7.99 13.01 5.84
N GLN A 36 -6.85 13.58 5.42
CA GLN A 36 -5.66 13.79 6.27
C GLN A 36 -5.95 14.55 7.57
N ASN A 37 -6.83 15.56 7.52
CA ASN A 37 -7.16 16.37 8.70
C ASN A 37 -8.09 15.65 9.69
N ARG A 38 -8.77 14.57 9.25
CA ARG A 38 -9.79 13.86 10.02
C ARG A 38 -9.32 12.51 10.54
N THR A 39 -8.42 11.83 9.83
CA THR A 39 -7.99 10.46 10.15
C THR A 39 -6.47 10.32 10.12
N ARG A 40 -5.90 9.79 11.20
CA ARG A 40 -4.47 9.47 11.33
C ARG A 40 -4.14 8.00 11.04
N ILE A 41 -5.15 7.13 11.06
CA ILE A 41 -5.02 5.70 10.79
C ILE A 41 -5.78 5.36 9.52
N TYR A 42 -5.08 4.85 8.51
CA TYR A 42 -5.65 4.33 7.28
C TYR A 42 -5.67 2.82 7.32
N VAL A 43 -6.86 2.22 7.28
CA VAL A 43 -7.01 0.76 7.14
C VAL A 43 -7.31 0.47 5.68
N PHE A 44 -6.37 -0.18 4.99
CA PHE A 44 -6.47 -0.48 3.57
C PHE A 44 -6.83 -1.94 3.33
N LEU A 45 -7.94 -2.17 2.63
CA LEU A 45 -8.39 -3.48 2.19
C LEU A 45 -8.38 -3.49 0.66
N GLY A 46 -7.46 -4.24 0.05
CA GLY A 46 -7.37 -4.29 -1.41
C GLY A 46 -6.11 -4.95 -1.94
N THR A 47 -5.81 -4.71 -3.22
CA THR A 47 -4.62 -5.27 -3.87
C THR A 47 -3.35 -4.53 -3.45
N PRO A 48 -2.19 -5.20 -3.41
CA PRO A 48 -0.90 -4.55 -3.10
C PRO A 48 -0.53 -3.41 -4.06
N ILE A 49 -1.00 -3.48 -5.31
CA ILE A 49 -0.74 -2.44 -6.32
C ILE A 49 -1.44 -1.14 -5.92
N SER A 50 -2.73 -1.22 -5.58
CA SER A 50 -3.49 -0.04 -5.12
C SER A 50 -3.00 0.48 -3.77
N LEU A 51 -2.51 -0.41 -2.88
CA LEU A 51 -1.83 0.00 -1.65
C LEU A 51 -0.58 0.84 -1.96
N ASN A 52 0.26 0.40 -2.91
CA ASN A 52 1.45 1.16 -3.31
C ASN A 52 1.08 2.53 -3.87
N ASP A 53 0.04 2.63 -4.69
CA ASP A 53 -0.43 3.92 -5.21
C ASP A 53 -0.86 4.87 -4.07
N LEU A 54 -1.60 4.36 -3.07
CA LEU A 54 -1.97 5.11 -1.87
C LEU A 54 -0.74 5.55 -1.06
N MET A 55 0.16 4.62 -0.73
CA MET A 55 1.36 4.90 0.07
C MET A 55 2.28 5.90 -0.64
N THR A 56 2.41 5.81 -1.97
CA THR A 56 3.18 6.76 -2.78
C THR A 56 2.58 8.16 -2.70
N ALA A 57 1.25 8.28 -2.77
CA ALA A 57 0.58 9.57 -2.63
C ALA A 57 0.70 10.15 -1.21
N MET A 58 0.66 9.31 -0.15
CA MET A 58 0.89 9.76 1.23
C MET A 58 2.34 10.19 1.45
N ASN A 59 3.30 9.48 0.86
CA ASN A 59 4.72 9.83 0.92
C ASN A 59 5.02 11.14 0.19
N ALA A 60 4.40 11.38 -0.97
CA ALA A 60 4.49 12.66 -1.68
C ALA A 60 3.94 13.85 -0.88
N LEU A 61 3.06 13.58 0.09
CA LEU A 61 2.51 14.55 1.05
C LEU A 61 3.29 14.60 2.37
N GLN A 62 4.41 13.87 2.49
CA GLN A 62 5.25 13.83 3.68
C GLN A 62 4.51 13.39 4.95
N LEU A 63 3.44 12.59 4.80
CA LEU A 63 2.63 12.17 5.94
C LEU A 63 3.35 11.19 6.87
N PHE A 64 4.41 10.54 6.38
CA PHE A 64 5.18 9.59 7.19
C PHE A 64 6.35 10.22 7.94
N ASP A 65 6.74 11.45 7.60
CA ASP A 65 7.98 12.08 8.10
C ASP A 65 7.96 12.29 9.62
N ASN A 66 6.79 12.64 10.18
CA ASN A 66 6.61 12.89 11.60
C ASN A 66 6.11 11.65 12.38
N GLY A 67 5.79 10.55 11.71
CA GLY A 67 5.16 9.38 12.35
C GLY A 67 3.70 9.59 12.78
N ASP A 68 3.06 10.69 12.34
CA ASP A 68 1.67 11.05 12.71
C ASP A 68 0.61 10.17 12.04
N TYR A 69 1.01 9.40 11.01
CA TYR A 69 0.10 8.61 10.19
C TYR A 69 0.54 7.15 10.10
N VAL A 70 -0.44 6.26 10.27
CA VAL A 70 -0.24 4.81 10.19
C VAL A 70 -1.12 4.23 9.09
N VAL A 71 -0.54 3.37 8.26
CA VAL A 71 -1.27 2.56 7.28
C VAL A 71 -1.26 1.11 7.72
N ILE A 72 -2.44 0.54 7.92
CA ILE A 72 -2.65 -0.87 8.23
C ILE A 72 -3.17 -1.54 6.97
N TYR A 73 -2.36 -2.45 6.39
CA TYR A 73 -2.79 -3.26 5.27
C TYR A 73 -3.44 -4.56 5.77
N VAL A 74 -4.65 -4.82 5.31
CA VAL A 74 -5.32 -6.11 5.53
C VAL A 74 -5.31 -6.89 4.23
N ASP A 75 -4.54 -7.97 4.23
CA ASP A 75 -4.53 -8.91 3.13
C ASP A 75 -5.74 -9.83 3.22
N MET A 76 -6.58 -9.81 2.19
CA MET A 76 -7.82 -10.59 2.13
C MET A 76 -7.62 -11.98 1.50
N MET A 77 -6.39 -12.34 1.12
CA MET A 77 -6.11 -13.66 0.57
C MET A 77 -6.07 -14.73 1.66
N THR A 78 -6.73 -15.86 1.40
CA THR A 78 -6.56 -17.06 2.23
C THR A 78 -5.20 -17.68 1.95
N TYR A 79 -4.32 -17.62 2.93
CA TYR A 79 -2.96 -18.11 2.78
C TYR A 79 -2.86 -19.62 2.98
N THR A 80 -2.11 -20.29 2.09
CA THR A 80 -1.57 -21.61 2.42
C THR A 80 -0.51 -21.46 3.52
N THR A 81 -0.25 -22.52 4.30
CA THR A 81 0.77 -22.52 5.36
C THR A 81 2.14 -22.08 4.86
N ARG A 82 2.45 -22.36 3.58
CA ARG A 82 3.70 -21.95 2.92
C ARG A 82 3.78 -20.44 2.72
N GLU A 83 2.69 -19.82 2.27
CA GLU A 83 2.65 -18.38 1.99
C GLU A 83 2.50 -17.53 3.25
N ALA A 84 1.81 -18.05 4.27
CA ALA A 84 1.68 -17.39 5.57
C ALA A 84 3.04 -17.25 6.28
N ARG A 85 4.01 -18.11 5.94
CA ARG A 85 5.35 -18.11 6.55
C ARG A 85 6.03 -16.75 6.45
N LYS A 86 5.86 -16.01 5.35
CA LYS A 86 6.45 -14.67 5.15
C LYS A 86 5.96 -13.62 6.15
N TYR A 87 4.79 -13.83 6.78
CA TYR A 87 4.24 -12.94 7.80
C TYR A 87 4.50 -13.45 9.22
N LEU A 88 4.47 -14.76 9.42
CA LEU A 88 4.52 -15.38 10.75
C LEU A 88 5.95 -15.67 11.22
N TRP A 89 6.87 -15.95 10.29
CA TRP A 89 8.28 -16.19 10.59
C TRP A 89 9.11 -15.07 9.98
N SER A 90 9.42 -14.08 10.81
CA SER A 90 10.58 -13.25 10.56
C SER A 90 11.82 -14.02 10.98
N GLU A 91 12.73 -14.30 10.04
CA GLU A 91 14.13 -14.60 10.38
C GLU A 91 14.78 -13.33 10.95
N TYR A 92 14.35 -12.92 12.15
CA TYR A 92 14.97 -11.77 12.80
C TYR A 92 16.36 -12.17 13.30
N ARG A 93 17.36 -11.49 12.72
CA ARG A 93 18.69 -11.20 13.28
C ARG A 93 19.80 -12.25 13.10
N THR A 94 20.36 -12.30 11.90
CA THR A 94 21.82 -12.20 11.77
C THR A 94 22.11 -11.33 10.54
N ASN A 95 22.88 -10.26 10.74
CA ASN A 95 23.37 -9.28 9.76
C ASN A 95 22.58 -7.96 9.70
N LEU A 96 22.90 -7.10 10.67
CA LEU A 96 22.99 -5.66 10.43
C LEU A 96 23.96 -5.45 9.26
N GLY A 97 23.44 -4.99 8.12
CA GLY A 97 24.25 -4.55 6.98
C GLY A 97 23.80 -5.14 5.66
N GLU A 98 23.39 -4.24 4.77
CA GLU A 98 23.36 -4.37 3.31
C GLU A 98 22.06 -4.89 2.64
N HIS A 99 21.56 -4.03 1.75
CA HIS A 99 20.67 -4.32 0.61
C HIS A 99 19.16 -4.44 0.85
N PHE A 100 18.58 -3.46 1.54
CA PHE A 100 17.18 -3.08 1.29
C PHE A 100 17.10 -2.10 0.09
N TYR A 101 17.48 -2.52 -1.13
CA TYR A 101 17.09 -1.91 -2.42
C TYR A 101 17.71 -2.70 -3.60
N ARG A 102 17.09 -3.80 -4.05
CA ARG A 102 17.30 -4.28 -5.43
C ARG A 102 16.13 -5.13 -5.94
N ASP A 103 15.13 -4.40 -6.40
CA ASP A 103 14.37 -4.63 -7.64
C ASP A 103 14.68 -5.95 -8.38
N SER A 104 13.73 -6.89 -8.35
CA SER A 104 13.81 -8.20 -8.99
C SER A 104 13.47 -8.19 -10.49
N ARG A 105 13.79 -7.13 -11.24
CA ARG A 105 13.52 -7.08 -12.70
C ARG A 105 14.69 -6.66 -13.61
N TYR A 106 15.93 -6.58 -13.13
CA TYR A 106 17.06 -6.14 -13.97
C TYR A 106 18.28 -7.08 -14.06
N SER A 107 18.14 -8.40 -13.90
CA SER A 107 19.27 -9.34 -14.02
C SER A 107 19.14 -10.36 -15.15
N ARG A 108 18.31 -10.08 -16.17
CA ARG A 108 18.18 -10.95 -17.34
C ARG A 108 18.80 -10.37 -18.61
N PHE A 109 19.90 -9.64 -18.54
CA PHE A 109 20.78 -9.41 -19.71
C PHE A 109 22.20 -9.06 -19.26
N ARG A 110 23.08 -10.06 -19.24
CA ARG A 110 24.50 -9.97 -19.61
C ARG A 110 25.07 -11.41 -19.64
N LYS A 111 25.20 -11.93 -20.86
CA LYS A 111 26.30 -12.82 -21.23
C LYS A 111 27.48 -11.92 -21.62
#